data_AF-J9FRG3-F1
#
_entry.id   AF-J9FRG3-F1
#
_cell.length_a   1.000
_cell.length_b   1.000
_cell.length_c   1.000
_cell.angle_alpha   90.00
_cell.angle_beta   90.00
_cell.angle_gamma   90.00
#
_symmetry.space_group_name_H-M   'P 1'
#
loop_
_entity.id
_entity.type
_entity.pdbx_description
1 polymer ?
#
loop_
_entity_poly.entity_id
_entity_poly.type
_entity_poly.pdbx_seq_one_letter_code
_entity_poly.pdbx_strand_id
1 'polypeptide(L)'
;GRIESSELRLNEIFDERSPLGKARFDINIDTKKPVNGNYAGNIKAQIKEFDFKGYTYKNIYLSGYFKRNSFDGTIQVNDPNGALFAQGIFKHQGQNSLFNFTARLDHFRPDRLNLTKKYEKPNISFALNANFTGNNIDNLEGNIRLDSLSFKTEPSEFLLKKLDVAAIGH
;
A
#
# COMPACT_ATOMS: atom_id res chain seq x y z
N GLY A 1 -21.40 -3.94 8.37
CA GLY A 1 -21.97 -3.44 7.10
C GLY A 1 -21.19 -3.97 5.93
N ARG A 2 -21.87 -4.18 4.80
CA ARG A 2 -21.25 -4.58 3.52
C ARG A 2 -21.59 -3.51 2.47
N ILE A 3 -20.60 -3.12 1.68
CA ILE A 3 -20.73 -2.17 0.58
C ILE A 3 -20.15 -2.87 -0.64
N GLU A 4 -20.95 -3.04 -1.67
CA GLU A 4 -20.53 -3.68 -2.92
C GLU A 4 -20.89 -2.81 -4.10
N SER A 5 -20.08 -2.89 -5.15
CA SER A 5 -20.38 -2.28 -6.44
C SER A 5 -19.91 -3.17 -7.57
N SER A 6 -20.78 -3.38 -8.56
CA SER A 6 -20.45 -4.02 -9.84
C SER A 6 -19.72 -3.07 -10.79
N GLU A 7 -20.08 -1.78 -10.78
CA GLU A 7 -19.44 -0.70 -11.54
C GLU A 7 -19.79 0.66 -10.91
N LEU A 8 -18.91 1.20 -10.07
CA LEU A 8 -19.03 2.57 -9.53
C LEU A 8 -18.23 3.53 -10.39
N ARG A 9 -18.85 4.58 -10.94
CA ARG A 9 -18.18 5.59 -11.76
C ARG A 9 -17.66 6.74 -10.89
N LEU A 10 -16.41 6.64 -10.46
CA LEU A 10 -15.81 7.61 -9.54
C LEU A 10 -15.59 8.97 -10.21
N ASN A 11 -15.35 9.02 -11.51
CA ASN A 11 -15.25 10.25 -12.29
C ASN A 11 -16.54 11.07 -12.36
N GLU A 12 -17.71 10.45 -12.10
CA GLU A 12 -19.00 11.14 -12.06
C GLU A 12 -19.35 11.64 -10.64
N ILE A 13 -18.71 11.05 -9.61
CA ILE A 13 -18.88 11.42 -8.20
C ILE A 13 -17.90 12.53 -7.82
N PHE A 14 -16.69 12.45 -8.35
CA PHE A 14 -15.63 13.45 -8.19
C PHE A 14 -15.57 14.33 -9.45
N ASP A 15 -14.59 15.24 -9.50
CA ASP A 15 -14.35 16.11 -10.66
C ASP A 15 -14.10 15.27 -11.94
N GLU A 16 -14.61 15.70 -13.10
CA GLU A 16 -14.38 15.05 -14.40
C GLU A 16 -12.89 15.01 -14.80
N ARG A 17 -12.07 15.92 -14.25
CA ARG A 17 -10.61 15.92 -14.43
C ARG A 17 -9.89 14.92 -13.53
N SER A 18 -10.63 14.21 -12.68
CA SER A 18 -10.07 13.21 -11.80
C SER A 18 -9.41 12.09 -12.61
N PRO A 19 -8.22 11.62 -12.19
CA PRO A 19 -7.60 10.46 -12.82
C PRO A 19 -8.35 9.15 -12.52
N LEU A 20 -9.39 9.18 -11.68
CA LEU A 20 -10.21 8.04 -11.29
C LEU A 20 -11.21 7.70 -12.41
N GLY A 21 -11.45 6.42 -12.64
CA GLY A 21 -12.52 5.96 -13.55
C GLY A 21 -13.53 5.09 -12.81
N LYS A 22 -13.68 3.84 -13.23
CA LYS A 22 -14.61 2.89 -12.63
C LYS A 22 -13.97 2.10 -11.49
N ALA A 23 -14.80 1.62 -10.57
CA ALA A 23 -14.38 0.70 -9.53
C ALA A 23 -15.39 -0.43 -9.33
N ARG A 24 -14.90 -1.66 -9.24
CA ARG A 24 -15.66 -2.86 -8.87
C ARG A 24 -15.07 -3.45 -7.59
N PHE A 25 -15.86 -3.48 -6.52
CA PHE A 25 -15.37 -3.87 -5.20
C PHE A 25 -16.44 -4.52 -4.34
N ASP A 26 -16.00 -5.24 -3.32
CA ASP A 26 -16.79 -5.76 -2.21
C ASP A 26 -16.05 -5.48 -0.90
N ILE A 27 -16.66 -4.68 -0.04
CA ILE A 27 -16.07 -4.21 1.20
C ILE A 27 -16.99 -4.62 2.36
N ASN A 28 -16.45 -5.40 3.28
CA ASN A 28 -17.10 -5.82 4.50
C ASN A 28 -16.42 -5.16 5.69
N ILE A 29 -17.19 -4.45 6.50
CA ILE A 29 -16.72 -3.75 7.69
C ILE A 29 -17.56 -4.20 8.87
N ASP A 30 -16.93 -4.85 9.85
CA ASP A 30 -17.54 -5.19 11.13
C ASP A 30 -17.04 -4.21 12.18
N THR A 31 -17.86 -3.22 12.51
CA THR A 31 -17.52 -2.14 13.43
C THR A 31 -18.31 -2.20 14.72
N LYS A 32 -17.63 -1.89 15.81
CA LYS A 32 -18.23 -1.64 17.11
C LYS A 32 -17.88 -0.21 17.54
N LYS A 33 -18.87 0.50 18.06
CA LYS A 33 -18.70 1.81 18.70
C LYS A 33 -19.33 1.76 20.09
N PRO A 34 -18.53 1.70 21.17
CA PRO A 34 -19.04 1.85 22.52
C PRO A 34 -19.66 3.25 22.73
N VAL A 35 -20.61 3.37 23.65
CA VAL A 35 -21.07 4.68 24.16
C VAL A 35 -19.85 5.36 24.79
N ASN A 36 -19.43 6.51 24.24
CA ASN A 36 -18.19 7.24 24.57
C ASN A 36 -16.86 6.61 24.05
N GLY A 37 -16.93 5.59 23.21
CA GLY A 37 -15.76 4.97 22.58
C GLY A 37 -15.54 5.42 21.14
N ASN A 38 -14.36 5.08 20.61
CA ASN A 38 -14.05 5.25 19.19
C ASN A 38 -14.47 4.01 18.39
N TYR A 39 -14.64 4.17 17.08
CA TYR A 39 -14.82 3.03 16.19
C TYR A 39 -13.60 2.11 16.23
N ALA A 40 -13.87 0.82 16.35
CA ALA A 40 -12.90 -0.24 16.14
C ALA A 40 -13.60 -1.39 15.42
N GLY A 41 -12.86 -2.16 14.63
CA GLY A 41 -13.49 -3.17 13.82
C GLY A 41 -12.57 -3.89 12.87
N ASN A 42 -13.12 -4.93 12.25
CA ASN A 42 -12.47 -5.65 11.18
C ASN A 42 -12.91 -5.07 9.84
N ILE A 43 -11.98 -5.00 8.89
CA ILE A 43 -12.26 -4.69 7.49
C ILE A 43 -11.75 -5.82 6.62
N LYS A 44 -12.53 -6.17 5.60
CA LYS A 44 -12.13 -7.01 4.47
C LYS A 44 -12.61 -6.33 3.20
N ALA A 45 -11.69 -5.93 2.35
CA ALA A 45 -11.97 -5.28 1.08
C ALA A 45 -11.37 -6.10 -0.06
N GLN A 46 -12.18 -6.40 -1.06
CA GLN A 46 -11.75 -6.97 -2.33
C GLN A 46 -12.08 -5.96 -3.42
N ILE A 47 -11.06 -5.30 -3.94
CA ILE A 47 -11.16 -4.44 -5.12
C ILE A 47 -10.78 -5.32 -6.31
N LYS A 48 -11.81 -5.70 -7.08
CA LYS A 48 -11.62 -6.57 -8.25
C LYS A 48 -11.01 -5.77 -9.39
N GLU A 49 -11.52 -4.57 -9.63
CA GLU A 49 -11.06 -3.64 -10.66
C GLU A 49 -11.14 -2.20 -10.14
N PHE A 50 -10.16 -1.38 -10.49
CA PHE A 50 -10.13 0.05 -10.18
C PHE A 50 -9.36 0.80 -11.27
N ASP A 51 -10.01 1.76 -11.92
CA ASP A 51 -9.39 2.57 -12.95
C ASP A 51 -8.71 3.78 -12.34
N PHE A 52 -7.43 3.93 -12.64
CA PHE A 52 -6.65 5.10 -12.28
C PHE A 52 -5.62 5.42 -13.36
N LYS A 53 -5.55 6.69 -13.76
CA LYS A 53 -4.61 7.18 -14.80
C LYS A 53 -4.66 6.35 -16.09
N GLY A 54 -5.85 5.95 -16.52
CA GLY A 54 -6.05 5.20 -17.76
C GLY A 54 -5.57 3.74 -17.72
N TYR A 55 -5.33 3.19 -16.53
CA TYR A 55 -5.05 1.77 -16.33
C TYR A 55 -6.06 1.16 -15.34
N THR A 56 -6.55 -0.04 -15.63
CA THR A 56 -7.43 -0.80 -14.74
C THR A 56 -6.61 -1.73 -13.86
N TYR A 57 -6.40 -1.33 -12.61
CA TYR A 57 -5.74 -2.13 -11.57
C TYR A 57 -6.64 -3.27 -11.13
N LYS A 58 -6.05 -4.44 -10.87
CA LYS A 58 -6.82 -5.66 -10.57
C LYS A 58 -6.37 -6.37 -9.31
N ASN A 59 -7.31 -7.12 -8.73
CA ASN A 59 -7.06 -8.11 -7.67
C ASN A 59 -6.33 -7.53 -6.46
N ILE A 60 -6.87 -6.47 -5.89
CA ILE A 60 -6.38 -5.86 -4.66
C ILE A 60 -7.24 -6.36 -3.50
N TYR A 61 -6.59 -6.90 -2.48
CA TYR A 61 -7.19 -7.41 -1.26
C TYR A 61 -6.60 -6.66 -0.08
N LEU A 62 -7.46 -6.21 0.83
CA LEU A 62 -7.07 -5.64 2.10
C LEU A 62 -7.86 -6.34 3.19
N SER A 63 -7.18 -6.72 4.27
CA SER A 63 -7.86 -7.19 5.47
C SER A 63 -7.12 -6.71 6.70
N GLY A 64 -7.84 -6.44 7.77
CA GLY A 64 -7.19 -6.00 8.99
C GLY A 64 -8.15 -5.59 10.06
N TYR A 65 -7.58 -5.27 11.21
CA TYR A 65 -8.27 -4.72 12.35
C TYR A 65 -7.83 -3.28 12.56
N PHE A 66 -8.81 -2.39 12.69
CA PHE A 66 -8.58 -0.98 12.94
C PHE A 66 -9.15 -0.56 14.30
N LYS A 67 -8.49 0.44 14.88
CA LYS A 67 -8.99 1.28 15.98
C LYS A 67 -8.71 2.74 15.60
N ARG A 68 -9.24 3.68 16.38
CA ARG A 68 -9.03 5.15 16.20
C ARG A 68 -7.66 5.54 15.66
N ASN A 69 -6.59 5.01 16.25
CA ASN A 69 -5.21 5.41 15.98
C ASN A 69 -4.33 4.23 15.54
N SER A 70 -4.90 3.11 15.13
CA SER A 70 -4.07 1.97 14.73
C SER A 70 -4.72 1.14 13.64
N PHE A 71 -3.89 0.60 12.76
CA PHE A 71 -4.27 -0.38 11.77
C PHE A 71 -3.30 -1.54 11.84
N ASP A 72 -3.80 -2.76 11.94
CA ASP A 72 -3.02 -3.99 11.86
C ASP A 72 -3.64 -4.87 10.79
N GLY A 73 -2.90 -5.19 9.73
CA GLY A 73 -3.50 -5.87 8.61
C GLY A 73 -2.54 -6.27 7.51
N THR A 74 -3.14 -6.67 6.40
CA THR A 74 -2.49 -7.21 5.22
C THR A 74 -3.09 -6.56 3.98
N ILE A 75 -2.22 -6.24 3.02
CA ILE A 75 -2.56 -5.80 1.67
C ILE A 75 -1.92 -6.76 0.69
N GLN A 76 -2.70 -7.25 -0.27
CA GLN A 76 -2.22 -8.06 -1.37
C GLN A 76 -2.70 -7.47 -2.69
N VAL A 77 -1.80 -7.34 -3.66
CA VAL A 77 -2.11 -6.92 -5.03
C VAL A 77 -1.58 -8.01 -5.95
N ASN A 78 -2.42 -8.51 -6.85
CA ASN A 78 -2.02 -9.49 -7.86
C ASN A 78 -2.39 -8.98 -9.25
N ASP A 79 -1.68 -7.94 -9.69
CA ASP A 79 -1.87 -7.31 -10.99
C ASP A 79 -0.92 -7.92 -12.04
N PRO A 80 -1.29 -8.03 -13.32
CA PRO A 80 -0.39 -8.52 -14.37
C PRO A 80 0.92 -7.71 -14.52
N ASN A 81 0.96 -6.49 -13.99
CA ASN A 81 2.12 -5.60 -14.01
C ASN A 81 2.77 -5.42 -12.63
N GLY A 82 2.45 -6.30 -11.67
CA GLY A 82 3.16 -6.37 -10.40
C GLY A 82 2.35 -7.07 -9.31
N ALA A 83 3.05 -7.77 -8.44
CA ALA A 83 2.48 -8.34 -7.23
C ALA A 83 3.06 -7.64 -5.99
N LEU A 84 2.19 -7.30 -5.04
CA LEU A 84 2.58 -6.74 -3.75
C LEU A 84 1.95 -7.60 -2.66
N PHE A 85 2.73 -7.97 -1.67
CA PHE A 85 2.22 -8.44 -0.39
C PHE A 85 2.82 -7.61 0.72
N ALA A 86 2.00 -7.01 1.57
CA ALA A 86 2.46 -6.26 2.73
C ALA A 86 1.62 -6.62 3.94
N GLN A 87 2.24 -6.68 5.12
CA GLN A 87 1.54 -6.93 6.37
C GLN A 87 2.22 -6.19 7.51
N GLY A 88 1.44 -5.77 8.50
CA GLY A 88 1.99 -5.18 9.72
C GLY A 88 1.05 -4.22 10.40
N ILE A 89 1.62 -3.53 11.38
CA ILE A 89 0.92 -2.62 12.26
C ILE A 89 1.45 -1.20 12.12
N PHE A 90 0.51 -0.27 12.04
CA PHE A 90 0.72 1.16 12.18
C PHE A 90 -0.03 1.66 13.42
N LYS A 91 0.63 2.48 14.25
CA LYS A 91 -0.01 3.19 15.35
C LYS A 91 0.33 4.68 15.25
N HIS A 92 -0.69 5.51 15.10
CA HIS A 92 -0.54 6.96 15.12
C HIS A 92 -0.48 7.47 16.57
N GLN A 93 0.70 7.97 16.98
CA GLN A 93 0.98 8.41 18.34
C GLN A 93 1.75 9.74 18.35
N GLY A 94 1.41 10.65 17.43
CA GLY A 94 2.12 11.92 17.25
C GLY A 94 3.56 11.68 16.80
N GLN A 95 4.53 12.29 17.47
CA GLN A 95 5.96 12.15 17.16
C GLN A 95 6.45 10.69 17.33
N ASN A 96 5.82 9.91 18.20
CA ASN A 96 6.22 8.51 18.48
C ASN A 96 5.37 7.49 17.72
N SER A 97 4.90 7.84 16.52
CA SER A 97 4.08 6.91 15.72
C SER A 97 4.88 5.66 15.38
N LEU A 98 4.29 4.48 15.54
CA LEU A 98 4.94 3.19 15.36
C LEU A 98 4.60 2.59 14.01
N PHE A 99 5.62 2.07 13.34
CA PHE A 99 5.52 1.32 12.09
C PHE A 99 6.30 0.02 12.24
N ASN A 100 5.61 -1.12 12.19
CA ASN A 100 6.24 -2.43 12.12
C ASN A 100 5.56 -3.25 11.03
N PHE A 101 6.22 -3.40 9.89
CA PHE A 101 5.65 -4.06 8.74
C PHE A 101 6.70 -4.72 7.86
N THR A 102 6.25 -5.70 7.08
CA THR A 102 7.00 -6.28 5.98
C THR A 102 6.27 -6.03 4.67
N ALA A 103 7.03 -5.93 3.58
CA ALA A 103 6.50 -5.89 2.24
C ALA A 103 7.37 -6.69 1.27
N ARG A 104 6.75 -7.32 0.28
CA ARG A 104 7.41 -7.93 -0.87
C ARG A 104 6.74 -7.40 -2.13
N LEU A 105 7.54 -6.85 -3.02
CA LEU A 105 7.13 -6.38 -4.33
C LEU A 105 7.82 -7.25 -5.38
N ASP A 106 7.05 -7.84 -6.28
CA ASP A 106 7.56 -8.69 -7.35
C ASP A 106 7.07 -8.18 -8.71
N HIS A 107 7.98 -8.12 -9.68
CA HIS A 107 7.69 -7.80 -11.08
C HIS A 107 6.91 -6.49 -11.30
N PHE A 108 7.17 -5.46 -10.50
CA PHE A 108 6.51 -4.17 -10.63
C PHE A 108 6.97 -3.42 -11.87
N ARG A 109 6.03 -3.20 -12.81
CA ARG A 109 6.23 -2.51 -14.09
C ARG A 109 5.50 -1.17 -14.10
N PRO A 110 6.08 -0.11 -13.51
CA PRO A 110 5.40 1.17 -13.35
C PRO A 110 5.09 1.89 -14.68
N ASP A 111 5.77 1.56 -15.77
CA ASP A 111 5.43 2.03 -17.12
C ASP A 111 4.09 1.48 -17.59
N ARG A 112 3.84 0.18 -17.38
CA ARG A 112 2.61 -0.50 -17.79
C ARG A 112 1.41 -0.14 -16.92
N LEU A 113 1.68 0.34 -15.71
CA LEU A 113 0.69 0.87 -14.78
C LEU A 113 0.42 2.37 -14.99
N ASN A 114 0.97 3.00 -16.04
CA ASN A 114 0.86 4.45 -16.29
C ASN A 114 1.36 5.33 -15.12
N LEU A 115 2.28 4.83 -14.30
CA LEU A 115 2.83 5.55 -13.15
C LEU A 115 4.07 6.37 -13.53
N THR A 116 4.81 5.96 -14.55
CA THR A 116 5.99 6.68 -15.03
C THR A 116 6.27 6.41 -16.50
N LYS A 117 6.95 7.35 -17.16
CA LYS A 117 7.53 7.17 -18.51
C LYS A 117 9.06 7.34 -18.50
N LYS A 118 9.66 7.46 -17.31
CA LYS A 118 11.06 7.87 -17.14
C LYS A 118 12.06 6.79 -17.59
N TYR A 119 11.67 5.52 -17.48
CA TYR A 119 12.53 4.38 -17.75
C TYR A 119 11.91 3.51 -18.83
N GLU A 120 12.73 2.93 -19.69
CA GLU A 120 12.30 1.96 -20.68
C GLU A 120 12.19 0.57 -20.03
N LYS A 121 11.00 -0.04 -20.12
CA LYS A 121 10.65 -1.36 -19.56
C LYS A 121 11.15 -1.58 -18.11
N PRO A 122 10.86 -0.67 -17.17
CA PRO A 122 11.24 -0.84 -15.78
C PRO A 122 10.60 -2.10 -15.19
N ASN A 123 11.39 -2.86 -14.44
CA ASN A 123 10.95 -4.00 -13.66
C ASN A 123 11.65 -3.95 -12.29
N ILE A 124 10.86 -3.80 -11.24
CA ILE A 124 11.33 -3.63 -9.88
C ILE A 124 10.85 -4.78 -9.02
N SER A 125 11.73 -5.37 -8.23
CA SER A 125 11.39 -6.35 -7.19
C SER A 125 12.24 -6.14 -5.94
N PHE A 126 11.67 -6.30 -4.75
CA PHE A 126 12.38 -6.21 -3.48
C PHE A 126 11.59 -6.83 -2.32
N ALA A 127 12.29 -7.12 -1.22
CA ALA A 127 11.69 -7.36 0.09
C ALA A 127 12.08 -6.23 1.06
N LEU A 128 11.16 -5.85 1.93
CA LEU A 128 11.32 -4.77 2.90
C LEU A 128 10.87 -5.26 4.27
N ASN A 129 11.66 -4.97 5.29
CA ASN A 129 11.30 -5.09 6.69
C ASN A 129 11.54 -3.73 7.37
N ALA A 130 10.51 -3.16 7.97
CA ALA A 130 10.61 -1.87 8.64
C ALA A 130 10.07 -2.01 10.07
N ASN A 131 10.84 -1.54 11.03
CA ASN A 131 10.46 -1.43 12.42
C ASN A 131 11.03 -0.14 12.98
N PHE A 132 10.21 0.91 13.04
CA PHE A 132 10.64 2.22 13.50
C PHE A 132 9.51 2.98 14.20
N THR A 133 9.92 3.97 14.98
CA THR A 133 9.07 5.03 15.49
C THR A 133 9.45 6.36 14.85
N GLY A 134 8.52 7.30 14.82
CA GLY A 134 8.71 8.62 14.20
C GLY A 134 7.48 9.01 13.38
N ASN A 135 7.39 10.27 12.98
CA ASN A 135 6.35 10.74 12.05
C ASN A 135 6.92 11.53 10.86
N ASN A 136 8.23 11.78 10.85
CA ASN A 136 8.97 12.42 9.78
C ASN A 136 10.41 11.87 9.76
N ILE A 137 11.24 12.37 8.84
CA ILE A 137 12.60 11.85 8.67
C ILE A 137 13.55 12.32 9.78
N ASP A 138 13.27 13.45 10.43
CA ASP A 138 14.12 14.07 11.45
C ASP A 138 14.04 13.34 12.80
N ASN A 139 12.92 12.66 13.08
CA ASN A 139 12.67 11.93 14.33
C ASN A 139 12.50 10.42 14.15
N LEU A 140 13.01 9.87 13.05
CA LEU A 140 12.93 8.43 12.81
C LEU A 140 13.91 7.70 13.73
N GLU A 141 13.41 6.73 14.48
CA GLU A 141 14.21 5.84 15.34
C GLU A 141 13.86 4.39 15.05
N GLY A 142 14.86 3.55 14.80
CA GLY A 142 14.69 2.14 14.50
C GLY A 142 15.39 1.74 13.21
N ASN A 143 14.86 0.71 12.54
CA ASN A 143 15.52 0.09 11.39
C ASN A 143 14.58 -0.09 10.19
N ILE A 144 15.14 0.10 9.00
CA ILE A 144 14.54 -0.28 7.72
C ILE A 144 15.56 -1.12 6.98
N ARG A 145 15.18 -2.35 6.62
CA ARG A 145 15.98 -3.28 5.83
C ARG A 145 15.32 -3.51 4.49
N LEU A 146 16.04 -3.21 3.42
CA LEU A 146 15.69 -3.56 2.07
C LEU A 146 16.59 -4.72 1.61
N ASP A 147 15.99 -5.81 1.19
CA ASP A 147 16.68 -7.01 0.74
C ASP A 147 16.36 -7.32 -0.72
N SER A 148 17.37 -7.80 -1.45
CA SER A 148 17.25 -8.31 -2.83
C SER A 148 16.56 -7.33 -3.78
N LEU A 149 16.87 -6.04 -3.68
CA LEU A 149 16.37 -5.05 -4.64
C LEU A 149 16.98 -5.35 -6.01
N SER A 150 16.10 -5.62 -6.97
CA SER A 150 16.41 -5.65 -8.39
C SER A 150 15.63 -4.53 -9.07
N PHE A 151 16.34 -3.65 -9.76
CA PHE A 151 15.77 -2.65 -10.63
C PHE A 151 16.38 -2.79 -12.03
N LYS A 152 15.59 -3.36 -12.94
CA LYS A 152 15.95 -3.56 -14.34
C LYS A 152 15.27 -2.52 -15.20
N THR A 153 16.00 -1.95 -16.15
CA THR A 153 15.49 -1.15 -17.27
C THR A 153 16.18 -1.64 -18.55
N GLU A 154 15.74 -1.21 -19.72
CA GLU A 154 16.59 -1.31 -20.91
C GLU A 154 17.43 -0.02 -21.04
N PRO A 155 18.76 -0.10 -21.19
CA PRO A 155 19.63 -1.29 -21.27
C PRO A 155 20.30 -1.69 -19.94
N SER A 156 19.89 -1.14 -18.79
CA SER A 156 20.66 -1.20 -17.53
C SER A 156 19.99 -1.98 -16.41
N GLU A 157 20.79 -2.57 -15.52
CA GLU A 157 20.31 -3.23 -14.32
C GLU A 157 21.05 -2.70 -13.09
N PHE A 158 20.32 -2.49 -11.99
CA PHE A 158 20.84 -2.21 -10.67
C PHE A 158 20.38 -3.31 -9.71
N LEU A 159 21.34 -3.94 -9.03
CA LEU A 159 21.11 -4.98 -8.03
C LEU A 159 21.71 -4.55 -6.69
N LEU A 160 20.92 -4.67 -5.63
CA LEU A 160 21.34 -4.42 -4.27
C LEU A 160 20.91 -5.60 -3.39
N LYS A 161 21.90 -6.36 -2.90
CA LYS A 161 21.65 -7.55 -2.07
C LYS A 161 20.95 -7.19 -0.77
N LYS A 162 21.43 -6.14 -0.11
CA LYS A 162 20.94 -5.70 1.19
C LYS A 162 21.31 -4.24 1.44
N LEU A 163 20.38 -3.50 2.03
CA LEU A 163 20.57 -2.16 2.58
C LEU A 163 19.90 -2.12 3.94
N ASP A 164 20.69 -1.88 4.99
CA ASP A 164 20.20 -1.61 6.34
C ASP A 164 20.33 -0.10 6.60
N VAL A 165 19.21 0.53 6.94
CA VAL A 165 19.17 1.89 7.46
C VAL A 165 18.78 1.79 8.93
N ALA A 166 19.64 2.30 9.80
CA ALA A 166 19.34 2.47 11.20
C ALA A 166 19.36 3.97 11.52
N ALA A 167 18.33 4.46 12.18
CA ALA A 167 18.28 5.82 12.67
C ALA A 167 18.13 5.79 14.19
N ILE A 168 18.89 6.67 14.85
CA ILE A 168 18.81 6.89 16.28
C ILE A 168 18.27 8.32 16.37
N GLY A 169 17.01 8.45 16.79
CA GLY A 169 16.35 9.76 16.86
C GLY A 169 17.14 10.72 17.77
N HIS A 170 17.10 12.01 17.44
CA HIS A 170 17.63 13.10 18.26
C HIS A 170 16.55 13.68 19.18
#